data_AF-A0A949EX50-F1
#
_entry.id   AF-A0A949EX50-F1
#
_cell.length_a   1.000
_cell.length_b   1.000
_cell.length_c   1.000
_cell.angle_alpha   90.00
_cell.angle_beta   90.00
_cell.angle_gamma   90.00
#
_symmetry.space_group_name_H-M   'P 1'
#
loop_
_entity.id
_entity.type
_entity.pdbx_description
1 polymer ?
#
loop_
_entity_poly.entity_id
_entity_poly.type
_entity_poly.pdbx_seq_one_letter_code
_entity_poly.pdbx_strand_id
1 'polypeptide(L)'
;MRPICFGKKPFFKVICFFVFALICIISSGFSGSMANAAHILKIGLMDEPKTLNIWLASDKWSGRVLSLMYQHLYERDPDTLELIPWLAE
;
A
#
# COMPACT_ATOMS: atom_id res chain seq x y z
N MET A 1 -63.08 19.68 18.33
CA MET A 1 -62.04 20.24 19.21
C MET A 1 -60.71 19.56 18.87
N ARG A 2 -59.73 20.40 18.51
CA ARG A 2 -58.28 20.26 18.19
C ARG A 2 -57.58 18.87 18.13
N PRO A 3 -56.80 18.58 17.06
CA PRO A 3 -55.80 17.52 17.08
C PRO A 3 -54.57 17.95 17.89
N ILE A 4 -54.11 17.09 18.80
CA ILE A 4 -52.92 17.31 19.61
C ILE A 4 -51.70 16.87 18.80
N CYS A 5 -51.07 17.82 18.09
CA CYS A 5 -49.77 17.64 17.46
C CYS A 5 -48.66 17.74 18.52
N PHE A 6 -48.24 16.61 19.11
CA PHE A 6 -47.10 16.57 20.03
C PHE A 6 -45.78 16.54 19.22
N GLY A 7 -44.93 17.55 19.44
CA GLY A 7 -43.79 17.89 18.60
C GLY A 7 -42.68 16.84 18.53
N LYS A 8 -42.57 16.16 17.39
CA LYS A 8 -41.46 15.26 17.01
C LYS A 8 -40.18 16.00 16.54
N LYS A 9 -40.07 17.31 16.78
CA LYS A 9 -39.02 18.17 16.19
C LYS A 9 -37.64 18.09 16.86
N PRO A 10 -37.50 17.96 18.20
CA PRO A 10 -36.17 17.92 18.82
C PRO A 10 -35.59 16.50 18.80
N PHE A 11 -36.42 15.47 18.93
CA PHE A 11 -35.97 14.07 18.97
C PHE A 11 -35.34 13.63 17.64
N PHE A 12 -35.93 14.02 16.50
CA PHE A 12 -35.38 13.75 15.18
C PHE A 12 -34.02 14.44 14.95
N LYS A 13 -33.84 15.66 15.46
CA LYS A 13 -32.56 16.39 15.36
C LYS A 13 -31.44 15.71 16.15
N VAL A 14 -31.76 15.18 17.33
CA VAL A 14 -30.79 14.43 18.15
C VAL A 14 -30.38 13.14 17.44
N ILE A 15 -31.33 12.41 16.88
CA ILE A 15 -31.03 11.18 16.13
C ILE A 15 -30.16 11.47 14.91
N CYS A 16 -30.48 12.49 14.11
CA CYS A 16 -29.67 12.88 12.96
C CYS A 16 -28.25 13.29 13.36
N PHE A 17 -28.08 13.98 14.49
CA PHE A 17 -26.77 14.35 15.01
C PHE A 17 -25.92 13.12 15.39
N PHE A 18 -26.52 12.15 16.07
CA PHE A 18 -25.84 10.90 16.42
C PHE A 18 -25.46 10.05 15.21
N VAL A 19 -26.34 9.97 14.21
CA VAL A 19 -26.06 9.25 12.95
C VAL A 19 -24.94 9.94 12.17
N PHE A 20 -24.95 11.27 12.09
CA PHE A 20 -23.90 12.04 11.44
C PHE A 20 -22.54 11.85 12.14
N ALA A 21 -22.52 11.90 13.48
CA ALA A 21 -21.32 11.65 14.26
C ALA A 21 -20.76 10.24 14.03
N LEU A 22 -21.63 9.22 13.98
CA LEU A 22 -21.22 7.83 13.71
C LEU A 22 -20.59 7.68 12.33
N ILE A 23 -21.18 8.30 11.30
CA ILE A 23 -20.65 8.28 9.93
C ILE A 23 -19.28 8.96 9.88
N CYS A 24 -19.11 10.11 10.54
CA CYS A 24 -17.82 10.81 10.61
C CYS A 24 -16.73 9.95 11.27
N ILE A 25 -17.05 9.20 12.33
CA ILE A 25 -16.10 8.32 13.02
C ILE A 25 -15.66 7.17 12.10
N ILE A 26 -16.60 6.55 11.37
CA ILE A 26 -16.29 5.44 10.44
C ILE A 26 -15.40 5.93 9.29
N SER A 27 -15.69 7.11 8.71
CA SER A 27 -14.89 7.70 7.64
C SER A 27 -13.46 8.08 8.07
N SER A 28 -13.26 8.36 9.36
CA SER A 28 -11.94 8.71 9.91
C SER A 28 -11.02 7.50 10.07
N GLY A 29 -11.57 6.28 10.06
CA GLY A 29 -10.82 5.02 10.19
C GLY A 29 -10.14 4.55 8.90
N PHE A 30 -10.47 5.13 7.75
CA PHE A 30 -9.80 4.86 6.47
C PHE A 30 -8.58 5.78 6.31
N SER A 31 -7.75 5.87 7.35
CA SER A 31 -6.40 6.41 7.19
C SER A 31 -5.56 5.28 6.61
N GLY A 32 -5.32 5.34 5.30
CA GLY A 32 -4.45 4.39 4.61
C GLY A 32 -3.14 4.22 5.37
N SER A 33 -2.61 2.99 5.37
CA SER A 33 -1.31 2.67 5.95
C SER A 33 -0.34 3.80 5.61
N MET A 34 0.16 4.52 6.62
CA MET A 34 1.29 5.41 6.41
C MET A 34 2.38 4.48 5.90
N ALA A 35 2.60 4.50 4.58
CA ALA A 35 3.81 3.98 3.98
C ALA A 35 4.93 4.83 4.58
N ASN A 36 5.37 4.43 5.77
CA ASN A 36 6.57 4.94 6.39
C ASN A 36 7.64 4.61 5.35
N ALA A 37 8.12 5.65 4.67
CA ALA A 37 9.31 5.56 3.85
C ALA A 37 10.41 5.09 4.80
N ALA A 38 10.58 3.77 4.88
CA ALA A 38 11.41 3.14 5.88
C ALA A 38 12.82 3.67 5.71
N HIS A 39 13.52 3.76 6.84
CA HIS A 39 14.93 4.09 6.92
C HIS A 39 15.78 3.45 5.82
N ILE A 40 16.86 4.13 5.43
CA ILE A 40 17.84 3.63 4.45
C ILE A 40 18.22 2.18 4.78
N LEU A 41 17.88 1.26 3.88
CA LEU A 41 18.22 -0.15 4.00
C LEU A 41 19.65 -0.36 3.48
N LYS A 42 20.58 -0.64 4.39
CA LYS A 42 21.98 -0.98 4.03
C LYS A 42 22.12 -2.50 3.91
N ILE A 43 22.49 -2.97 2.71
CA ILE A 43 22.71 -4.37 2.39
C ILE A 43 24.21 -4.58 2.12
N GLY A 44 24.81 -5.60 2.74
CA GLY A 44 26.18 -6.00 2.46
C GLY A 44 26.25 -6.93 1.24
N LEU A 45 27.21 -6.71 0.35
CA LEU A 45 27.52 -7.58 -0.79
C LEU A 45 28.83 -8.32 -0.52
N MET A 46 28.97 -9.58 -0.96
CA MET A 46 30.20 -10.35 -0.69
C MET A 46 31.38 -9.89 -1.55
N ASP A 47 31.12 -9.53 -2.81
CA ASP A 47 32.11 -8.93 -3.72
C ASP A 47 31.52 -7.70 -4.40
N GLU A 48 32.40 -6.86 -4.96
CA GLU A 48 32.00 -5.73 -5.78
C GLU A 48 31.36 -6.19 -7.10
N PRO A 49 30.26 -5.57 -7.56
CA PRO A 49 29.71 -5.84 -8.88
C PRO A 49 30.73 -5.50 -9.96
N LYS A 50 31.06 -6.46 -10.81
CA LYS A 50 32.13 -6.29 -11.83
C LYS A 50 31.72 -5.34 -12.95
N THR A 51 30.43 -5.29 -13.25
CA THR A 51 29.87 -4.42 -14.29
C THR A 51 28.42 -4.06 -13.99
N LEU A 52 28.00 -2.87 -14.43
CA LEU A 52 26.61 -2.42 -14.41
C LEU A 52 25.96 -2.48 -15.80
N ASN A 53 26.62 -3.12 -16.77
CA ASN A 53 26.05 -3.37 -18.09
C ASN A 53 25.23 -4.67 -18.05
N ILE A 54 23.92 -4.56 -18.28
CA ILE A 54 22.97 -5.69 -18.28
C ILE A 54 23.32 -6.80 -19.26
N TRP A 55 23.99 -6.49 -20.38
CA TRP A 55 24.36 -7.46 -21.40
C TRP A 55 25.65 -8.21 -21.09
N LEU A 56 26.51 -7.63 -20.25
CA LEU A 56 27.82 -8.17 -19.90
C LEU A 56 27.84 -8.79 -18.49
N ALA A 57 26.85 -8.46 -17.66
CA ALA A 57 26.75 -8.97 -16.29
C ALA A 57 26.47 -10.48 -16.28
N SER A 58 27.51 -11.26 -16.01
CA SER A 58 27.43 -12.71 -15.82
C SER A 58 27.63 -13.14 -14.37
N ASP A 59 28.09 -12.24 -13.50
CA ASP A 59 28.32 -12.54 -12.09
C ASP A 59 27.07 -12.32 -11.23
N LYS A 60 27.01 -13.07 -10.12
CA LYS A 60 25.85 -13.07 -9.22
C LYS A 60 25.60 -11.69 -8.58
N TRP A 61 26.65 -10.93 -8.30
CA TRP A 61 26.57 -9.69 -7.54
C TRP A 61 26.16 -8.51 -8.41
N SER A 62 26.70 -8.39 -9.62
CA SER A 62 26.18 -7.49 -10.64
C SER A 62 24.72 -7.77 -10.92
N GLY A 63 24.33 -9.04 -11.09
CA GLY A 63 22.93 -9.42 -11.27
C GLY A 63 22.03 -8.93 -10.12
N ARG A 64 22.48 -9.06 -8.87
CA ARG A 64 21.71 -8.60 -7.68
C ARG A 64 21.57 -7.09 -7.58
N VAL A 65 22.57 -6.32 -7.98
CA VAL A 65 22.45 -4.85 -8.00
C VAL A 65 21.58 -4.41 -9.18
N LEU A 66 21.78 -5.00 -10.36
CA LEU A 66 21.00 -4.70 -11.54
C LEU A 66 19.51 -5.03 -11.36
N SER A 67 19.19 -6.09 -10.63
CA SER A 67 17.79 -6.44 -10.32
C SER A 67 17.07 -5.39 -9.48
N LEU A 68 17.81 -4.54 -8.75
CA LEU A 68 17.24 -3.42 -7.99
C LEU A 68 17.11 -2.15 -8.84
N MET A 69 17.82 -2.05 -9.96
CA MET A 69 17.81 -0.89 -10.84
C MET A 69 16.82 -1.05 -12.00
N TYR A 70 16.74 -2.25 -12.57
CA TYR A 70 15.95 -2.55 -13.76
C TYR A 70 14.78 -3.47 -13.42
N GLN A 71 13.63 -3.21 -14.05
CA GLN A 71 12.46 -4.05 -13.91
C GLN A 71 12.53 -5.23 -14.88
N HIS A 72 12.19 -6.43 -14.40
CA HIS A 72 12.20 -7.65 -15.20
C HIS A 72 10.86 -7.85 -15.90
N LEU A 73 10.85 -8.65 -16.96
CA LEU A 73 9.61 -9.04 -17.62
C LEU A 73 8.73 -9.92 -16.71
N TYR A 74 9.39 -10.85 -16.00
CA TYR A 74 8.80 -11.72 -15.00
C TYR A 74 9.65 -11.69 -13.74
N GLU A 75 9.02 -11.84 -12.59
CA GLU A 75 9.67 -11.92 -11.29
C GLU A 75 9.33 -13.25 -10.61
N ARG A 76 10.22 -13.71 -9.73
CA ARG A 76 9.99 -14.92 -8.92
C ARG A 76 9.49 -14.50 -7.55
N ASP A 77 8.36 -15.07 -7.13
CA ASP A 77 7.87 -14.89 -5.77
C ASP A 77 8.92 -15.45 -4.77
N PRO A 78 9.38 -14.66 -3.77
CA PRO A 78 10.31 -15.15 -2.77
C PRO A 78 9.78 -16.31 -1.93
N ASP A 79 8.46 -16.41 -1.71
CA ASP A 79 7.87 -17.41 -0.82
C ASP A 79 7.48 -18.69 -1.57
N THR A 80 6.83 -18.54 -2.73
CA THR A 80 6.33 -19.69 -3.52
C THR A 80 7.27 -20.12 -4.65
N LEU A 81 8.20 -19.25 -5.06
CA LEU A 81 9.08 -19.41 -6.25
C LEU A 81 8.32 -19.50 -7.58
N GLU A 82 7.04 -19.16 -7.60
CA GLU A 82 6.26 -19.07 -8.82
C GLU A 82 6.73 -17.90 -9.69
N LEU A 83 6.58 -18.04 -11.00
CA LEU A 83 6.94 -17.00 -11.97
C LEU A 83 5.73 -16.09 -12.19
N ILE A 84 5.83 -14.84 -11.76
CA ILE A 84 4.76 -13.84 -11.82
C ILE A 84 5.09 -12.82 -12.92
N PRO A 85 4.14 -12.47 -13.80
CA PRO A 85 4.36 -11.41 -14.79
C PRO A 85 4.52 -10.05 -14.11
N TRP A 86 5.47 -9.24 -14.60
CA TRP A 86 5.62 -7.84 -14.17
C TRP A 86 5.39 -6.90 -15.36
N LEU A 87 6.33 -6.78 -16.30
CA LEU A 87 6.14 -5.99 -17.53
C LEU A 87 5.38 -6.75 -18.62
N ALA A 88 5.12 -8.04 -18.42
CA ALA A 88 4.56 -8.91 -19.45
C ALA A 88 3.03 -8.90 -19.53
N GLU A 89 2.37 -7.99 -18.80
CA GLU A 89 0.90 -7.84 -18.79
C GLU A 89 0.34 -7.31 -20.12
#